data_AF-A0A4W5LP39-F1
#
_entry.id   AF-A0A4W5LP39-F1
#
_cell.length_a   1.000
_cell.length_b   1.000
_cell.length_c   1.000
_cell.angle_alpha   90.00
_cell.angle_beta   90.00
_cell.angle_gamma   90.00
#
_symmetry.space_group_name_H-M   'P 1'
#
loop_
_entity.id
_entity.type
_entity.pdbx_description
1 polymer ?
#
loop_
_entity_poly.entity_id
_entity_poly.type
_entity_poly.pdbx_seq_one_letter_code
_entity_poly.pdbx_strand_id
1 'polypeptide(L)' 'MPGITKYNLVDDAQDLRIPMHNEAAFQHGVCFEAKYIGSLEVGRPNSRMEIVAAMRR' A
#
# COMPACT_ATOMS: atom_id res chain seq x y z
N MET A 1 6.49 4.88 -22.70
CA MET A 1 5.55 4.88 -21.56
C MET A 1 6.11 3.97 -20.49
N PRO A 2 6.15 4.33 -19.20
CA PRO A 2 6.56 3.38 -18.17
C PRO A 2 5.59 2.20 -18.24
N GLY A 3 6.10 1.00 -18.48
CA GLY A 3 5.28 -0.20 -18.58
C GLY A 3 4.49 -0.41 -17.30
N ILE A 4 3.28 -0.98 -17.41
CA ILE A 4 2.54 -1.46 -16.25
C ILE A 4 3.39 -2.55 -15.60
N THR A 5 3.90 -2.26 -14.42
CA THR A 5 4.59 -3.26 -13.60
C THR A 5 3.63 -3.71 -12.51
N LYS A 6 3.87 -4.91 -11.96
CA LYS A 6 3.13 -5.43 -10.80
C LYS A 6 3.13 -4.50 -9.56
N TYR A 7 3.97 -3.47 -9.55
CA TYR A 7 4.11 -2.51 -8.44
C TYR A 7 3.46 -1.14 -8.70
N ASN A 8 2.95 -0.89 -9.92
CA ASN A 8 2.32 0.39 -10.28
C ASN A 8 0.78 0.32 -10.25
N LEU A 9 0.23 -0.74 -9.64
CA LEU A 9 -1.20 -0.99 -9.56
C LEU A 9 -1.70 -0.54 -8.18
N VAL A 10 -2.41 0.59 -8.14
CA VAL A 10 -3.25 0.92 -6.99
C VAL A 10 -4.68 0.58 -7.40
N ASP A 11 -5.20 -0.53 -6.88
CA ASP A 11 -6.56 -0.98 -7.15
C ASP A 11 -7.52 -0.36 -6.13
N ASP A 12 -8.25 0.67 -6.55
CA ASP A 12 -9.25 1.36 -5.73
C ASP A 12 -10.66 0.72 -5.87
N ALA A 13 -10.80 -0.42 -6.58
CA ALA A 13 -12.10 -1.08 -6.78
C ALA A 13 -12.57 -1.92 -5.58
N GLN A 14 -11.68 -2.23 -4.64
CA GLN A 14 -12.00 -3.02 -3.45
C GLN A 14 -12.71 -2.17 -2.39
N ASP A 15 -13.80 -2.67 -1.81
CA ASP A 15 -14.45 -2.03 -0.67
C ASP A 15 -13.55 -2.18 0.56
N LEU A 16 -12.92 -1.07 0.97
CA LEU A 16 -11.99 -1.01 2.11
C LEU A 16 -12.64 -1.40 3.46
N ARG A 17 -13.97 -1.51 3.53
CA ARG A 17 -14.68 -1.98 4.73
C ARG A 17 -14.64 -3.50 4.89
N ILE A 18 -14.28 -4.23 3.83
CA ILE A 18 -14.22 -5.69 3.83
C ILE A 18 -12.74 -6.11 3.93
N PRO A 19 -12.35 -6.87 4.97
CA PRO A 19 -10.99 -7.37 5.07
C PRO A 19 -10.63 -8.27 3.88
N MET A 20 -9.48 -8.01 3.25
CA MET A 20 -8.98 -8.82 2.12
C MET A 20 -8.52 -10.22 2.53
N HIS A 21 -8.08 -10.37 3.79
CA HIS A 21 -7.64 -11.64 4.36
C HIS A 21 -8.53 -12.03 5.52
N ASN A 22 -8.74 -13.33 5.70
CA ASN A 22 -9.45 -13.83 6.88
C ASN A 22 -8.64 -13.58 8.16
N GLU A 23 -9.32 -13.68 9.31
CA GLU A 23 -8.73 -13.37 10.61
C GLU A 23 -7.56 -14.29 10.97
N ALA A 24 -7.64 -15.58 10.60
CA ALA A 24 -6.57 -16.53 10.84
C ALA A 24 -5.29 -16.12 10.08
N ALA A 25 -5.38 -15.76 8.80
CA ALA A 25 -4.24 -15.29 8.03
C ALA A 25 -3.66 -13.99 8.60
N PHE A 26 -4.52 -13.08 9.07
CA PHE A 26 -4.07 -11.86 9.73
C PHE A 26 -3.26 -12.16 11.01
N GLN A 27 -3.71 -13.11 11.82
CA GLN A 27 -3.02 -13.49 13.07
C GLN A 27 -1.68 -14.19 12.83
N HIS A 28 -1.55 -14.98 11.76
CA HIS A 28 -0.32 -15.72 11.44
C HIS A 28 0.68 -14.90 10.60
N GLY A 29 0.24 -13.75 10.08
CA GLY A 29 1.02 -12.90 9.21
C GLY A 29 0.63 -13.05 7.74
N VAL A 30 0.55 -11.91 7.05
CA VAL A 30 0.24 -11.84 5.62
C VAL A 30 1.52 -11.54 4.84
N CYS A 31 1.83 -12.41 3.88
CA CYS A 31 2.93 -12.21 2.95
C CYS A 31 2.41 -11.62 1.63
N PHE A 32 3.09 -10.60 1.11
CA PHE A 32 2.79 -10.03 -0.20
C PHE A 32 4.09 -9.58 -0.89
N GLU A 33 4.05 -9.50 -2.22
CA GLU A 33 5.19 -9.02 -2.98
C GLU A 33 5.28 -7.49 -2.90
N ALA A 34 6.43 -6.98 -2.44
CA ALA A 34 6.68 -5.55 -2.35
C ALA A 34 8.10 -5.20 -2.83
N LYS A 35 8.28 -3.95 -3.27
CA LYS A 35 9.59 -3.37 -3.51
C LYS A 35 9.85 -2.32 -2.43
N TYR A 36 10.92 -2.49 -1.65
CA TYR A 36 11.36 -1.44 -0.74
C TYR A 36 11.96 -0.29 -1.55
N ILE A 37 11.39 0.91 -1.40
CA ILE A 37 11.79 2.12 -2.14
C ILE A 37 12.52 3.16 -1.27
N GLY A 38 12.68 2.89 0.03
CA GLY A 38 13.32 3.79 0.99
C GLY A 38 12.44 4.12 2.19
N SER A 39 12.94 4.97 3.07
CA SER A 39 12.24 5.50 4.23
C SER A 39 12.40 7.03 4.29
N LEU A 40 11.36 7.70 4.78
CA LEU A 40 11.33 9.16 4.92
C LEU A 40 10.56 9.53 6.18
N GLU A 41 11.14 10.39 7.02
CA GLU A 41 10.43 10.97 8.15
C GLU A 41 9.37 11.97 7.66
N VAL A 42 8.15 11.79 8.13
CA VAL A 42 6.99 12.65 7.80
C VAL A 42 6.19 12.93 9.06
N GLY A 43 5.49 14.08 9.10
CA GLY A 43 4.47 14.31 10.12
C GLY A 43 3.33 13.29 10.01
N ARG A 44 2.50 13.18 11.07
CA ARG A 44 1.36 12.26 11.08
C ARG A 44 0.43 12.53 9.88
N PRO A 45 0.31 11.60 8.92
CA PRO A 45 -0.52 11.82 7.75
C PRO A 45 -2.01 11.74 8.12
N ASN A 46 -2.82 12.63 7.55
CA ASN A 46 -4.28 12.67 7.73
C ASN A 46 -5.04 12.19 6.49
N SER A 47 -4.35 11.96 5.38
CA SER A 47 -4.97 11.53 4.12
C SER A 47 -4.08 10.59 3.32
N ARG A 48 -4.71 9.77 2.46
CA ARG A 48 -4.02 8.94 1.47
C ARG A 48 -3.12 9.78 0.55
N MET A 49 -3.55 10.99 0.18
CA MET A 49 -2.78 11.85 -0.71
C MET A 49 -1.45 12.29 -0.10
N GLU A 50 -1.42 12.57 1.21
CA GLU A 50 -0.16 12.88 1.91
C GLU A 50 0.82 11.71 1.90
N ILE A 51 0.31 10.48 2.09
CA ILE A 51 1.13 9.26 2.03
C ILE A 51 1.72 9.08 0.63
N VAL A 52 0.90 9.20 -0.41
CA VAL A 52 1.35 9.05 -1.81
C VAL A 52 2.33 10.15 -2.20
N ALA A 53 2.13 11.40 -1.74
CA ALA A 53 3.05 12.48 -2.00
C ALA A 53 4.43 12.24 -1.35
N ALA A 54 4.46 11.71 -0.11
CA ALA A 54 5.70 11.34 0.56
C ALA A 54 6.45 10.22 -0.16
N MET A 55 5.77 9.19 -0.64
CA MET A 55 6.37 8.06 -1.38
C MET A 55 6.96 8.45 -2.75
N ARG A 56 6.60 9.62 -3.30
CA ARG A 56 7.08 10.13 -4.59
C ARG A 56 8.29 11.06 -4.50
N ARG A 57 8.74 11.40 -3.29
CA ARG A 57 9.95 12.21 -3.05
C ARG A 57 11.20 11.36 -3.12
#